data_AF-A0AAF0TTW6-F1
#
_entry.id   AF-A0AAF0TTW6-F1
#
_cell.length_a   1.000
_cell.length_b   1.000
_cell.length_c   1.000
_cell.angle_alpha   90.00
_cell.angle_beta   90.00
_cell.angle_gamma   90.00
#
_symmetry.space_group_name_H-M   'P 1'
#
loop_
_entity.id
_entity.type
_entity.pdbx_description
1 polymer ?
#
loop_
_entity_poly.entity_id
_entity_poly.type
_entity_poly.pdbx_seq_one_letter_code
_entity_poly.pdbx_strand_id
1 'polypeptide(L)'
;MFGTLLNSCPLIDTLIFVHCIGLEKVYLRKIKTVYLKVLKIRDSEGMWEIDAPNLVSFEYTGKQIPEFKIARQLENSKIYLYRLDNINADWFCKLRKFLSKSTGASWSQVSIRFKECTEIKMEHLQQHYRVGATTQVDVLEVNVLFQ
;
A
#
# COMPACT_ATOMS: atom_id res chain seq x y z
N MET A 1 8.84 -7.85 -18.01
CA MET A 1 9.64 -6.76 -18.63
C MET A 1 10.23 -5.81 -17.58
N PHE A 2 9.43 -5.17 -16.72
CA PHE A 2 9.94 -4.20 -15.72
C PHE A 2 10.95 -4.77 -14.71
N GLY A 3 10.74 -5.99 -14.22
CA GLY A 3 11.71 -6.65 -13.32
C GLY A 3 13.09 -6.87 -13.95
N THR A 4 13.16 -7.08 -15.27
CA THR A 4 14.43 -7.23 -15.99
C THR A 4 15.17 -5.90 -16.07
N LEU A 5 14.47 -4.81 -16.37
CA LEU A 5 15.05 -3.46 -16.44
C LEU A 5 15.67 -3.01 -15.11
N LEU A 6 14.96 -3.22 -14.00
CA LEU A 6 15.41 -2.78 -12.66
C LEU A 6 16.60 -3.58 -12.12
N ASN A 7 16.79 -4.81 -12.60
CA ASN A 7 17.94 -5.64 -12.22
C ASN A 7 19.17 -5.36 -13.11
N SER A 8 18.99 -4.79 -14.29
CA SER A 8 20.08 -4.42 -15.20
C SER A 8 20.64 -3.02 -14.97
N CYS A 9 19.97 -2.18 -14.17
CA CYS A 9 20.34 -0.79 -13.96
C CYS A 9 20.44 -0.45 -12.46
N PRO A 10 21.61 -0.67 -11.81
CA PRO A 10 21.80 -0.43 -10.38
C PRO A 10 21.73 1.04 -9.97
N LEU A 11 21.72 1.96 -10.94
CA LEU A 11 21.62 3.41 -10.71
C LEU A 11 20.17 3.89 -10.55
N ILE A 12 19.17 3.05 -10.86
CA ILE A 12 17.76 3.41 -10.71
C ILE A 12 17.38 3.27 -9.23
N ASP A 13 17.54 4.36 -8.49
CA ASP A 13 17.10 4.44 -7.09
C ASP A 13 15.68 4.99 -6.94
N THR A 14 15.11 5.55 -8.01
CA THR A 14 13.78 6.16 -8.05
C THR A 14 12.97 5.62 -9.22
N LEU A 15 11.76 5.13 -8.95
CA LEU A 15 10.85 4.61 -9.95
C LEU A 15 9.44 5.18 -9.75
N ILE A 16 8.86 5.69 -10.84
CA ILE A 16 7.54 6.32 -10.82
C ILE A 16 6.68 5.68 -11.92
N PHE A 17 5.55 5.10 -11.51
CA PHE A 17 4.47 4.66 -12.38
C PHE A 17 3.31 5.65 -12.26
N VAL A 18 2.84 6.19 -13.39
CA VAL A 18 1.70 7.11 -13.44
C VAL A 18 0.73 6.62 -14.50
N HIS A 19 -0.56 6.55 -14.18
CA HIS A 19 -1.64 6.18 -15.09
C HIS A 19 -1.34 4.92 -15.93
N CYS A 20 -0.75 3.90 -15.32
CA CYS A 20 -0.46 2.64 -16.02
C CYS A 20 -1.73 1.77 -16.14
N ILE A 21 -2.63 2.19 -17.04
CA ILE A 21 -3.91 1.57 -17.42
C ILE A 21 -3.73 0.56 -18.57
N GLY A 22 -4.68 -0.37 -18.76
CA GLY A 22 -4.61 -1.38 -19.84
C GLY A 22 -3.82 -2.65 -19.50
N LEU A 23 -3.43 -2.80 -18.23
CA LEU A 23 -2.81 -4.01 -17.67
C LEU A 23 -3.85 -4.80 -16.87
N GLU A 24 -5.07 -4.86 -17.40
CA GLU A 24 -6.32 -5.32 -16.76
C GLU A 24 -6.36 -6.83 -16.52
N LYS A 25 -5.45 -7.60 -17.12
CA LYS A 25 -5.33 -9.01 -16.78
C LYS A 25 -4.51 -9.13 -15.50
N VAL A 26 -5.05 -9.93 -14.58
CA VAL A 26 -4.55 -10.59 -13.35
C VAL A 26 -3.03 -10.88 -13.31
N TYR A 27 -2.19 -9.92 -13.64
CA TYR A 27 -0.75 -10.03 -13.65
C TYR A 27 -0.28 -9.30 -12.42
N LEU A 28 0.00 -10.09 -11.39
CA LEU A 28 0.73 -9.62 -10.24
C LEU A 28 2.06 -9.01 -10.73
N ARG A 29 2.19 -7.69 -10.50
CA ARG A 29 3.34 -6.91 -10.94
C ARG A 29 4.42 -7.03 -9.89
N LYS A 30 5.48 -7.76 -10.20
CA LYS A 30 6.63 -7.94 -9.30
C LYS A 30 7.67 -6.87 -9.52
N ILE A 31 7.90 -6.04 -8.52
CA ILE A 31 9.08 -5.18 -8.42
C ILE A 31 10.07 -5.92 -7.52
N LYS A 32 11.21 -6.34 -8.09
CA LYS A 32 12.29 -6.98 -7.33
C LYS A 32 13.60 -6.32 -7.68
N THR A 33 14.18 -5.61 -6.72
CA THR A 33 15.47 -4.91 -6.86
C THR A 33 15.99 -4.46 -5.50
N VAL A 34 17.31 -4.45 -5.32
CA VAL A 34 17.97 -3.95 -4.10
C VAL A 34 18.41 -2.49 -4.24
N TYR A 35 18.29 -1.89 -5.42
CA TYR A 35 18.81 -0.55 -5.69
C TYR A 35 17.78 0.55 -5.42
N LEU A 36 16.50 0.20 -5.43
CA LEU A 36 15.39 1.15 -5.35
C LEU A 36 15.22 1.70 -3.93
N LYS A 37 15.27 3.02 -3.81
CA LYS A 37 15.03 3.79 -2.58
C LYS A 37 13.67 4.48 -2.56
N VAL A 38 13.17 4.90 -3.72
CA VAL A 38 11.89 5.61 -3.87
C VAL A 38 11.01 4.93 -4.90
N LEU A 39 9.78 4.60 -4.51
CA LEU A 39 8.78 4.01 -5.40
C LEU A 39 7.49 4.81 -5.31
N LYS A 40 7.01 5.27 -6.46
CA LYS A 40 5.71 5.93 -6.59
C LYS A 40 4.85 5.20 -7.59
N ILE A 41 3.65 4.83 -7.20
CA ILE A 41 2.66 4.18 -8.06
C ILE A 41 1.38 4.99 -7.95
N ARG A 42 1.02 5.69 -9.02
CA ARG A 42 -0.12 6.61 -9.05
C ARG A 42 -1.13 6.17 -10.09
N ASP A 43 -2.40 6.13 -9.68
CA ASP A 43 -3.56 5.86 -10.53
C ASP A 43 -3.35 4.66 -11.47
N SER A 44 -2.75 3.61 -10.92
CA SER A 44 -2.35 2.44 -11.68
C SER A 44 -3.17 1.23 -11.23
N GLU A 45 -3.66 0.47 -12.20
CA GLU A 45 -4.50 -0.70 -11.93
C GLU A 45 -3.68 -1.98 -11.73
N GLY A 46 -4.25 -2.94 -11.00
CA GLY A 46 -3.65 -4.25 -10.74
C GLY A 46 -3.00 -4.42 -9.36
N MET A 47 -2.57 -5.65 -9.09
CA MET A 47 -1.94 -6.05 -7.82
C MET A 47 -0.41 -5.90 -7.93
N TRP A 48 0.19 -5.20 -6.97
CA TRP A 48 1.62 -4.95 -6.94
C TRP A 48 2.27 -5.75 -5.83
N GLU A 49 3.27 -6.55 -6.17
CA GLU A 49 4.13 -7.26 -5.24
C GLU A 49 5.51 -6.57 -5.25
N ILE A 50 5.92 -6.06 -4.09
CA ILE A 50 7.13 -5.25 -3.95
C ILE A 50 8.13 -5.99 -3.06
N ASP A 51 9.27 -6.33 -3.65
CA ASP A 51 10.44 -6.93 -3.03
C ASP A 51 11.63 -5.97 -3.22
N ALA A 52 11.65 -4.92 -2.40
CA ALA A 52 12.63 -3.85 -2.46
C ALA A 52 13.15 -3.56 -1.04
N PRO A 53 14.16 -4.30 -0.56
CA PRO A 53 14.57 -4.24 0.84
C PRO A 53 15.15 -2.89 1.27
N ASN A 54 15.69 -2.12 0.32
CA ASN A 54 16.30 -0.80 0.55
C ASN A 54 15.34 0.36 0.25
N LEU A 55 14.04 0.07 0.09
CA LEU A 55 13.02 1.09 -0.15
C LEU A 55 12.81 1.92 1.12
N VAL A 56 12.96 3.25 0.99
CA VAL A 56 12.85 4.23 2.08
C VAL A 56 11.55 5.03 1.97
N SER A 57 11.11 5.35 0.75
CA SER A 57 9.89 6.10 0.50
C SER A 57 8.97 5.38 -0.49
N PHE A 58 7.71 5.24 -0.10
CA PHE A 58 6.67 4.61 -0.89
C PHE A 58 5.44 5.50 -0.99
N GLU A 59 5.01 5.80 -2.21
CA GLU A 59 3.76 6.53 -2.48
C GLU A 59 2.85 5.65 -3.34
N TYR A 60 1.66 5.33 -2.86
CA TYR A 60 0.70 4.53 -3.61
C TYR A 60 -0.64 5.22 -3.74
N THR A 61 -1.21 5.18 -4.93
CA THR A 61 -2.57 5.63 -5.22
C THR A 61 -3.24 4.61 -6.14
N GLY A 62 -4.28 3.93 -5.66
CA GLY A 62 -4.92 2.85 -6.41
C GLY A 62 -6.09 2.18 -5.70
N LYS A 63 -6.69 1.17 -6.35
CA LYS A 63 -7.89 0.48 -5.85
C LYS A 63 -7.57 -0.71 -4.94
N GLN A 64 -6.42 -1.36 -5.15
CA GLN A 64 -6.03 -2.59 -4.43
C GLN A 64 -4.93 -2.29 -3.40
N ILE A 65 -4.91 -3.04 -2.31
CA ILE A 65 -3.79 -2.96 -1.35
C ILE A 65 -2.59 -3.67 -1.98
N PRO A 66 -1.42 -3.02 -2.13
CA PRO A 66 -0.21 -3.68 -2.62
C PRO A 66 0.33 -4.67 -1.58
N GLU A 67 1.26 -5.53 -1.96
CA GLU A 67 1.90 -6.49 -1.06
C GLU A 67 3.41 -6.23 -0.98
N PHE A 68 3.93 -6.09 0.25
CA PHE A 68 5.37 -6.18 0.49
C PHE A 68 5.78 -7.63 0.79
N LYS A 69 6.88 -8.07 0.16
CA LYS A 69 7.60 -9.29 0.54
C LYS A 69 8.67 -8.99 1.59
N ILE A 70 9.45 -7.94 1.38
CA ILE A 70 10.46 -7.45 2.32
C ILE A 70 10.47 -5.92 2.21
N ALA A 71 10.13 -5.22 3.29
CA ALA A 71 10.28 -3.76 3.40
C ALA A 71 10.78 -3.47 4.81
N ARG A 72 12.02 -3.00 4.95
CA ARG A 72 12.66 -2.97 6.26
C ARG A 72 12.55 -1.65 7.00
N GLN A 73 12.44 -0.48 6.35
CA GLN A 73 12.34 0.83 7.04
C GLN A 73 11.70 1.90 6.13
N LEU A 74 10.38 2.09 6.19
CA LEU A 74 9.68 3.11 5.40
C LEU A 74 9.47 4.39 6.24
N GLU A 75 10.15 5.48 5.90
CA GLU A 75 10.12 6.69 6.74
C GLU A 75 9.06 7.70 6.31
N ASN A 76 8.88 7.87 5.00
CA ASN A 76 8.02 8.91 4.42
C ASN A 76 7.07 8.29 3.41
N SER A 77 6.23 7.37 3.90
CA SER A 77 5.34 6.61 3.03
C SER A 77 3.90 7.07 3.13
N LYS A 78 3.22 7.03 1.98
CA LYS A 78 1.85 7.47 1.80
C LYS A 78 1.08 6.43 1.01
N ILE A 79 -0.13 6.15 1.45
CA ILE A 79 -1.04 5.29 0.71
C ILE A 79 -2.40 5.94 0.59
N TYR A 80 -2.92 5.92 -0.64
CA TYR A 80 -4.19 6.47 -1.03
C TYR A 80 -5.01 5.37 -1.72
N LEU A 81 -6.12 4.97 -1.12
CA LEU A 81 -6.94 3.87 -1.62
C LEU A 81 -8.30 4.39 -2.11
N TYR A 82 -8.61 4.12 -3.38
CA TYR A 82 -9.94 4.36 -3.95
C TYR A 82 -10.81 3.12 -3.80
N ARG A 83 -11.94 3.26 -3.13
CA ARG A 83 -12.91 2.19 -2.92
C ARG A 83 -14.20 2.48 -3.69
N LEU A 84 -14.61 1.49 -4.49
CA LEU A 84 -15.91 1.47 -5.17
C LEU A 84 -16.96 0.75 -4.32
N ASP A 85 -16.56 -0.30 -3.59
CA ASP A 85 -17.47 -1.12 -2.79
C ASP A 85 -17.30 -0.92 -1.28
N ASN A 86 -18.31 -1.30 -0.51
CA ASN A 86 -18.30 -1.33 0.96
C ASN A 86 -17.10 -2.11 1.52
N ILE A 87 -16.48 -1.57 2.58
CA ILE A 87 -15.38 -2.21 3.29
C ILE A 87 -15.95 -3.24 4.26
N ASN A 88 -15.38 -4.45 4.25
CA ASN A 88 -15.65 -5.48 5.24
C ASN A 88 -14.43 -5.70 6.15
N ALA A 89 -14.62 -6.47 7.21
CA ALA A 89 -13.58 -6.80 8.18
C ALA A 89 -12.34 -7.42 7.52
N ASP A 90 -12.53 -8.33 6.55
CA ASP A 90 -11.44 -9.01 5.86
C ASP A 90 -10.52 -8.03 5.12
N TRP A 91 -11.08 -7.05 4.42
CA TRP A 91 -10.29 -6.05 3.72
C TRP A 91 -9.51 -5.17 4.69
N PHE A 92 -10.14 -4.74 5.80
CA PHE A 92 -9.46 -3.95 6.81
C PHE A 92 -8.32 -4.73 7.48
N CYS A 93 -8.54 -6.02 7.75
CA CYS A 93 -7.51 -6.94 8.23
C CYS A 93 -6.34 -7.06 7.24
N LYS A 94 -6.60 -7.11 5.92
CA LYS A 94 -5.55 -7.09 4.90
C LYS A 94 -4.77 -5.77 4.93
N LEU A 95 -5.46 -4.63 5.05
CA LEU A 95 -4.80 -3.32 5.15
C LEU A 95 -3.91 -3.24 6.39
N ARG A 96 -4.43 -3.62 7.56
CA ARG A 96 -3.66 -3.62 8.81
C ARG A 96 -2.42 -4.50 8.70
N LYS A 97 -2.57 -5.73 8.15
CA LYS A 97 -1.44 -6.64 7.89
C LYS A 97 -0.42 -6.03 6.93
N PHE A 98 -0.86 -5.29 5.92
CA PHE A 98 0.04 -4.61 5.00
C PHE A 98 0.82 -3.50 5.69
N LEU A 99 0.15 -2.63 6.44
CA LEU A 99 0.79 -1.52 7.14
C LEU A 99 1.76 -2.00 8.23
N SER A 100 1.48 -3.15 8.85
CA SER A 100 2.35 -3.76 9.87
C SER A 100 3.60 -4.45 9.32
N LYS A 101 3.66 -4.74 8.01
CA LYS A 101 4.80 -5.48 7.40
C LYS A 101 6.09 -4.68 7.35
N SER A 102 6.02 -3.36 7.50
CA SER A 102 7.19 -2.49 7.53
C SER A 102 7.56 -2.20 8.98
N THR A 103 8.50 -2.98 9.53
CA THR A 103 9.04 -2.79 10.87
C THR A 103 9.69 -1.41 10.99
N GLY A 104 9.24 -0.58 11.93
CA GLY A 104 9.78 0.78 12.12
C GLY A 104 9.30 1.80 11.08
N ALA A 105 8.28 1.50 10.30
CA ALA A 105 7.75 2.46 9.34
C ALA A 105 6.83 3.49 9.98
N SER A 106 7.14 4.77 9.73
CA SER A 106 6.22 5.87 9.93
C SER A 106 5.42 6.09 8.64
N TRP A 107 4.25 5.48 8.54
CA TRP A 107 3.27 5.89 7.54
C TRP A 107 2.87 7.34 7.82
N SER A 108 3.42 8.26 7.03
CA SER A 108 3.12 9.70 7.15
C SER A 108 1.67 10.03 6.80
N GLN A 109 1.02 9.18 5.99
CA GLN A 109 -0.37 9.36 5.59
C GLN A 109 -0.99 8.03 5.11
N VAL A 110 -2.16 7.70 5.65
CA VAL A 110 -3.05 6.66 5.12
C VAL A 110 -4.38 7.33 4.80
N SER A 111 -4.82 7.28 3.55
CA SER A 111 -6.07 7.92 3.13
C SER A 111 -6.91 6.91 2.35
N ILE A 112 -8.21 6.85 2.67
CA ILE A 112 -9.15 5.96 2.01
C ILE A 112 -10.31 6.83 1.50
N ARG A 113 -10.47 6.89 0.18
CA ARG A 113 -11.58 7.59 -0.47
C ARG A 113 -12.58 6.59 -0.98
N PHE A 114 -13.84 6.85 -0.70
CA PHE A 114 -14.95 6.08 -1.21
C PHE A 114 -15.62 6.86 -2.33
N LYS A 115 -15.98 6.17 -3.41
CA LYS A 115 -16.76 6.78 -4.50
C LYS A 115 -18.25 6.76 -4.18
N GLU A 116 -18.72 5.64 -3.62
CA GLU A 116 -20.12 5.39 -3.25
C GLU A 116 -20.11 4.61 -1.92
N CYS A 117 -20.21 5.31 -0.79
CA CYS A 117 -20.27 4.65 0.52
C CYS A 117 -21.66 4.83 1.10
N THR A 118 -22.42 3.74 1.20
CA THR A 118 -23.76 3.77 1.80
C THR A 118 -23.72 3.44 3.29
N GLU A 119 -22.72 2.68 3.77
CA GLU A 119 -22.60 2.30 5.18
C GLU A 119 -21.18 1.81 5.53
N ILE A 120 -20.56 2.40 6.57
CA ILE A 120 -19.35 1.85 7.20
C ILE A 120 -19.77 1.14 8.48
N LYS A 121 -19.92 -0.19 8.43
CA LYS A 121 -20.26 -1.00 9.62
C LYS A 121 -19.05 -1.15 10.55
N MET A 122 -18.87 -0.15 11.42
CA MET A 122 -17.79 -0.07 12.43
C MET A 122 -17.85 -1.19 13.48
N GLU A 123 -19.01 -1.82 13.68
CA GLU A 123 -19.24 -2.88 14.68
C GLU A 123 -18.32 -4.10 14.51
N HIS A 124 -17.87 -4.40 13.29
CA HIS A 124 -16.91 -5.47 13.02
C HIS A 124 -15.44 -5.07 13.24
N LEU A 125 -15.14 -3.78 13.37
CA LEU A 125 -13.76 -3.28 13.58
C LEU A 125 -13.33 -3.37 15.04
N GLN A 126 -14.26 -3.24 15.99
CA GLN A 126 -13.97 -3.21 17.43
C GLN A 126 -13.46 -4.54 17.99
N GLN A 127 -13.83 -5.68 17.39
CA GLN A 127 -13.44 -7.01 17.89
C GLN A 127 -11.94 -7.30 17.72
N HIS A 128 -11.28 -6.70 16.74
CA HIS A 128 -9.83 -6.89 16.49
C HIS A 128 -8.92 -5.87 17.18
N TYR A 129 -9.49 -4.91 17.93
CA TYR A 129 -8.73 -3.95 18.73
C TYR A 129 -8.21 -4.54 20.06
N ARG A 130 -8.80 -5.63 20.56
CA ARG A 130 -8.53 -6.14 21.92
C ARG A 130 -7.42 -7.18 22.07
N VAL A 131 -6.63 -7.46 21.03
CA VAL A 131 -5.52 -8.42 21.14
C VAL A 131 -4.18 -7.70 21.07
N GLY A 132 -3.59 -7.48 22.26
CA GLY A 132 -2.15 -7.58 22.53
C GLY A 132 -1.21 -6.54 21.93
N ALA A 133 -0.75 -5.65 22.80
CA ALA A 133 0.65 -5.21 22.97
C ALA A 133 1.48 -4.73 21.74
N THR A 134 1.96 -3.49 21.90
CA THR A 134 3.28 -3.00 21.47
C THR A 134 3.61 -3.10 19.98
N THR A 135 3.17 -2.10 19.22
CA THR A 135 4.00 -1.42 18.22
C THR A 135 3.31 -0.12 17.83
N GLN A 136 4.10 0.95 17.82
CA GLN A 136 3.80 2.37 17.69
C GLN A 136 3.00 2.74 16.41
N VAL A 137 1.78 2.24 16.28
CA VAL A 137 0.78 2.69 15.30
C VAL A 137 -0.53 2.87 16.06
N ASP A 138 -0.50 3.73 17.08
CA ASP A 138 -1.62 3.84 18.03
C ASP A 138 -2.86 4.52 17.45
N VAL A 139 -2.79 5.15 16.27
CA VAL A 139 -3.98 5.64 15.57
C VAL A 139 -3.78 5.50 14.07
N LEU A 140 -4.46 4.53 13.45
CA LEU A 140 -4.71 4.59 12.02
C LEU A 140 -5.70 5.75 11.79
N GLU A 141 -5.18 6.96 11.55
CA GLU A 141 -6.02 8.11 11.20
C GLU A 141 -6.54 7.92 9.77
N VAL A 142 -7.66 7.21 9.65
CA VAL A 142 -8.35 7.03 8.38
C VAL A 142 -9.14 8.31 8.10
N ASN A 143 -8.56 9.17 7.27
CA ASN A 143 -9.31 10.29 6.70
C ASN A 143 -10.29 9.76 5.65
N VAL A 144 -11.57 9.69 6.04
CA VAL A 144 -12.68 9.34 5.15
C VAL A 144 -13.19 10.63 4.50
N LEU A 145 -13.01 10.73 3.18
CA LEU A 145 -13.52 11.85 2.40
C LEU A 145 -14.80 11.42 1.68
N PHE A 146 -15.91 12.13 1.93
CA PHE A 146 -17.17 12.03 1.21
C PHE A 146 -17.23 13.14 0.15
N GLN A 147 -17.85 12.88 -1.01
CA GLN A 147 -18.21 13.89 -2.01
C GLN A 147 -19.71 14.12 -2.01
#